data_AF-A0A0H5QG36-F1
#
_entry.id   AF-A0A0H5QG36-F1
#
_cell.length_a   1.000
_cell.length_b   1.000
_cell.length_c   1.000
_cell.angle_alpha   90.00
_cell.angle_beta   90.00
_cell.angle_gamma   90.00
#
_symmetry.space_group_name_H-M   'P 1'
#
loop_
_entity.id
_entity.type
_entity.pdbx_description
1 polymer ?
#
loop_
_entity_poly.entity_id
_entity_poly.type
_entity_poly.pdbx_seq_one_letter_code
_entity_poly.pdbx_strand_id
1 'polypeptide(L)'
;IWSGRSYEYRPQDIPSWKYLHLRRLISTYIVIASILMSLTKSCTVPGLDPFLALTKTYAGRDKVTKAVQYGSRLFMYMLLKNDPKNDLGQRFKGLFAMSRDARKLWRFPNMAQEYKSILTALDNTKDGKVIQWLTVLSRAGFAWYWLNDTIVYLCKAKFLTFEPTSVTLHANRGWFIGIVFGLLIQFVQLRDNLEKEDSAKAGPDASAATVALLKDRTSILLKIVAGFGDLPVAANGFNLTQSVLGWQFNDGVLGAGGLISALIAAYQLL
;
A
#
# COMPACT_ATOMS: atom_id res chain seq x y z
N ILE A 1 -41.79 17.50 36.04
CA ILE A 1 -41.63 18.64 35.10
C ILE A 1 -40.29 18.45 34.41
N TRP A 2 -40.33 17.79 33.25
CA TRP A 2 -39.20 17.55 32.36
C TRP A 2 -39.05 18.77 31.45
N SER A 3 -38.00 19.58 31.61
CA SER A 3 -37.69 20.66 30.68
C SER A 3 -36.65 20.17 29.66
N GLY A 4 -37.10 19.94 28.43
CA GLY A 4 -36.25 19.56 27.31
C GLY A 4 -35.24 20.67 26.96
N ARG A 5 -33.96 20.32 26.97
CA ARG A 5 -32.90 21.07 26.27
C ARG A 5 -32.52 20.27 25.03
N SER A 6 -32.96 20.74 23.88
CA SER A 6 -32.47 20.34 22.57
C SER A 6 -30.99 20.72 22.47
N TYR A 7 -30.10 19.72 22.43
CA TYR A 7 -28.71 19.93 22.06
C TYR A 7 -28.65 20.13 20.54
N GLU A 8 -28.65 21.38 20.12
CA GLU A 8 -28.41 21.78 18.74
C GLU A 8 -26.92 21.54 18.42
N TYR A 9 -26.63 20.51 17.61
CA TYR A 9 -25.28 20.22 17.13
C TYR A 9 -24.89 21.31 16.12
N ARG A 10 -24.21 22.37 16.58
CA ARG A 10 -23.54 23.31 15.68
C ARG A 10 -22.30 22.63 15.10
N PRO A 11 -22.18 22.46 13.76
CA PRO A 11 -20.92 22.05 13.15
C PRO A 11 -19.84 23.06 13.59
N GLN A 12 -18.81 22.58 14.27
CA GLN A 12 -17.63 23.42 14.51
C GLN A 12 -17.08 23.82 13.14
N ASP A 13 -17.00 25.12 12.89
CA ASP A 13 -16.44 25.69 11.66
C ASP A 13 -15.04 25.11 11.43
N ILE A 14 -14.94 24.16 10.51
CA ILE A 14 -13.67 23.61 10.07
C ILE A 14 -12.90 24.80 9.47
N PRO A 15 -11.70 25.14 10.00
CA PRO A 15 -10.98 26.33 9.56
C PRO A 15 -10.79 26.36 8.04
N SER A 16 -11.11 27.49 7.41
CA SER A 16 -11.09 27.69 5.94
C SER A 16 -9.75 27.30 5.28
N TRP A 17 -8.64 27.39 6.01
CA TRP A 17 -7.32 26.95 5.54
C TRP A 17 -7.22 25.43 5.33
N LYS A 18 -7.96 24.61 6.08
CA LYS A 18 -8.03 23.15 5.87
C LYS A 18 -8.75 22.82 4.56
N TYR A 19 -9.82 23.55 4.23
CA TYR A 19 -10.48 23.45 2.92
C TYR A 19 -9.59 23.93 1.78
N LEU A 20 -8.79 24.98 2.01
CA LEU A 20 -7.86 25.49 1.03
C LEU A 20 -6.72 24.49 0.74
N HIS A 21 -6.18 23.82 1.76
CA HIS A 21 -5.20 22.74 1.59
C HIS A 21 -5.80 21.51 0.93
N LEU A 22 -7.01 21.09 1.31
CA LEU A 22 -7.69 19.97 0.67
C LEU A 22 -8.00 20.29 -0.79
N ARG A 23 -8.47 21.51 -1.11
CA ARG A 23 -8.67 21.99 -2.48
C ARG A 23 -7.38 22.08 -3.27
N ARG A 24 -6.27 22.51 -2.67
CA ARG A 24 -4.95 22.52 -3.33
C ARG A 24 -4.50 21.09 -3.63
N LEU A 25 -4.64 20.15 -2.69
CA LEU A 25 -4.29 18.75 -2.92
C LEU A 25 -5.17 18.09 -3.99
N ILE A 26 -6.48 18.35 -3.96
CA ILE A 26 -7.42 17.86 -4.99
C ILE A 26 -7.11 18.50 -6.34
N SER A 27 -6.81 19.80 -6.38
CA SER A 27 -6.46 20.52 -7.61
C SER A 27 -5.12 20.03 -8.19
N THR A 28 -4.09 19.86 -7.36
CA THR A 28 -2.82 19.24 -7.77
C THR A 28 -3.04 17.80 -8.24
N TYR A 29 -3.95 17.04 -7.62
CA TYR A 29 -4.31 15.70 -8.04
C TYR A 29 -5.05 15.69 -9.38
N ILE A 30 -5.98 16.62 -9.60
CA ILE A 30 -6.68 16.78 -10.88
C ILE A 30 -5.67 17.19 -11.96
N VAL A 31 -4.77 18.13 -11.70
CA VAL A 31 -3.75 18.58 -12.66
C VAL A 31 -2.78 17.45 -12.98
N ILE A 32 -2.28 16.70 -11.99
CA ILE A 32 -1.40 15.56 -12.21
C ILE A 32 -2.14 14.42 -12.93
N ALA A 33 -3.40 14.14 -12.56
CA ALA A 33 -4.23 13.16 -13.23
C ALA A 33 -4.58 13.59 -14.66
N SER A 34 -4.79 14.87 -14.92
CA SER A 34 -5.01 15.44 -16.27
C SER A 34 -3.74 15.44 -17.11
N ILE A 35 -2.57 15.68 -16.53
CA ILE A 35 -1.27 15.55 -17.21
C ILE A 35 -1.01 14.07 -17.52
N LEU A 36 -1.22 13.17 -16.56
CA LEU A 36 -1.14 11.71 -16.77
C LEU A 36 -2.16 11.26 -17.84
N MET A 37 -3.40 11.71 -17.77
CA MET A 37 -4.44 11.40 -18.77
C MET A 37 -4.12 12.01 -20.15
N SER A 38 -3.53 13.20 -20.22
CA SER A 38 -3.10 13.80 -21.48
C SER A 38 -1.88 13.08 -22.07
N LEU A 39 -1.02 12.49 -21.22
CA LEU A 39 0.05 11.58 -21.64
C LEU A 39 -0.50 10.19 -22.04
N THR A 40 -1.65 9.76 -21.50
CA THR A 40 -2.22 8.42 -21.78
C THR A 40 -2.76 8.20 -23.18
N LYS A 41 -3.24 9.25 -23.86
CA LYS A 41 -3.74 9.11 -25.25
C LYS A 41 -2.64 9.07 -26.31
N SER A 42 -1.40 9.41 -25.97
CA SER A 42 -0.30 9.58 -26.93
C SER A 42 0.91 8.68 -26.68
N CYS A 43 0.94 7.91 -25.58
CA CYS A 43 2.09 7.09 -25.22
C CYS A 43 1.74 5.61 -25.07
N THR A 44 1.61 4.89 -26.18
CA THR A 44 2.10 3.52 -26.25
C THR A 44 3.62 3.60 -26.22
N VAL A 45 4.24 3.72 -25.04
CA VAL A 45 5.70 3.88 -24.94
C VAL A 45 6.37 2.63 -25.49
N PRO A 46 7.00 2.68 -26.68
CA PRO A 46 7.71 1.52 -27.21
C PRO A 46 8.82 1.16 -26.22
N GLY A 47 8.85 -0.09 -25.74
CA GLY A 47 9.84 -0.54 -24.74
C GLY A 47 9.35 -0.61 -23.29
N LEU A 48 8.11 -0.19 -22.98
CA LEU A 48 7.55 -0.36 -21.62
C LEU A 48 7.52 -1.84 -21.19
N ASP A 49 7.12 -2.73 -22.09
CA ASP A 49 6.99 -4.15 -21.78
C ASP A 49 8.33 -4.86 -21.57
N PRO A 50 9.34 -4.68 -22.44
CA PRO A 50 10.72 -5.12 -22.17
C PRO A 50 11.29 -4.56 -20.85
N PHE A 51 11.05 -3.28 -20.56
CA PHE A 51 11.49 -2.66 -19.31
C PHE A 51 10.82 -3.30 -18.09
N LEU A 52 9.50 -3.50 -18.12
CA LEU A 52 8.76 -4.16 -17.03
C LEU A 52 9.12 -5.65 -16.89
N ALA A 53 9.55 -6.31 -17.97
CA ALA A 53 10.08 -7.67 -17.89
C ALA A 53 11.42 -7.70 -17.15
N LEU A 54 12.32 -6.75 -17.44
CA LEU A 54 13.60 -6.62 -16.74
C LEU A 54 13.41 -6.33 -15.25
N THR A 55 12.44 -5.50 -14.87
CA THR A 55 12.25 -5.14 -13.45
C THR A 55 11.75 -6.32 -12.62
N LYS A 56 10.97 -7.22 -13.24
CA LYS A 56 10.51 -8.46 -12.60
C LYS A 56 11.66 -9.40 -12.21
N THR A 57 12.77 -9.43 -12.96
CA THR A 57 13.90 -10.32 -12.64
C THR A 57 14.58 -9.96 -11.31
N TYR A 58 14.44 -8.71 -10.87
CA TYR A 58 14.99 -8.22 -9.61
C TYR A 58 13.95 -8.06 -8.49
N ALA A 59 12.68 -8.41 -8.73
CA ALA A 59 11.59 -8.23 -7.77
C ALA A 59 11.82 -8.97 -6.44
N GLY A 60 12.48 -10.13 -6.48
CA GLY A 60 12.83 -10.90 -5.28
C GLY A 60 13.76 -10.16 -4.33
N ARG A 61 14.64 -9.29 -4.84
CA ARG A 61 15.57 -8.51 -4.01
C ARG A 61 14.83 -7.56 -3.08
N ASP A 62 13.83 -6.82 -3.60
CA ASP A 62 13.01 -5.93 -2.76
C ASP A 62 12.26 -6.70 -1.66
N LYS A 63 11.74 -7.90 -1.95
CA LYS A 63 11.01 -8.71 -0.96
C LYS A 63 11.91 -9.21 0.16
N VAL A 64 13.08 -9.74 -0.18
CA VAL A 64 14.06 -10.17 0.84
C VAL A 64 14.52 -8.98 1.67
N THR A 65 14.83 -7.84 1.05
CA THR A 65 15.20 -6.64 1.80
C THR A 65 14.04 -6.12 2.66
N LYS A 66 12.77 -6.29 2.25
CA LYS A 66 11.59 -5.98 3.08
C LYS A 66 11.58 -6.83 4.36
N ALA A 67 11.86 -8.13 4.24
CA ALA A 67 11.92 -9.01 5.39
C ALA A 67 13.04 -8.60 6.36
N VAL A 68 14.24 -8.31 5.84
CA VAL A 68 15.35 -7.78 6.65
C VAL A 68 14.96 -6.46 7.34
N GLN A 69 14.32 -5.55 6.62
CA GLN A 69 13.88 -4.27 7.17
C GLN A 69 12.94 -4.44 8.36
N TYR A 70 11.83 -5.15 8.17
CA TYR A 70 10.81 -5.25 9.21
C TYR A 70 11.20 -6.22 10.32
N GLY A 71 11.98 -7.27 10.02
CA GLY A 71 12.63 -8.10 11.03
C GLY A 71 13.56 -7.27 11.90
N SER A 72 14.40 -6.43 11.30
CA SER A 72 15.29 -5.53 12.05
C SER A 72 14.51 -4.54 12.93
N ARG A 73 13.37 -4.03 12.43
CA ARG A 73 12.49 -3.15 13.21
C ARG A 73 11.92 -3.86 14.45
N LEU A 74 11.50 -5.12 14.28
CA LEU A 74 10.98 -5.94 15.38
C LEU A 74 12.09 -6.22 16.41
N PHE A 75 13.25 -6.69 15.98
CA PHE A 75 14.38 -6.96 16.89
C PHE A 75 14.87 -5.69 17.60
N MET A 76 14.95 -4.56 16.89
CA MET A 76 15.24 -3.26 17.47
C MET A 76 14.28 -2.95 18.63
N TYR A 77 12.97 -3.10 18.43
CA TYR A 77 11.99 -2.83 19.48
C TYR A 77 12.14 -3.78 20.68
N MET A 78 12.30 -5.09 20.42
CA MET A 78 12.42 -6.09 21.50
C MET A 78 13.64 -5.85 22.39
N LEU A 79 14.75 -5.41 21.81
CA LEU A 79 16.00 -5.17 22.53
C LEU A 79 16.00 -3.81 23.25
N LEU A 80 15.47 -2.75 22.61
CA LEU A 80 15.53 -1.39 23.14
C LEU A 80 14.41 -1.04 24.12
N LYS A 81 13.30 -1.81 24.17
CA LYS A 81 12.15 -1.48 25.04
C LYS A 81 12.49 -1.47 26.54
N ASN A 82 13.41 -2.35 26.96
CA ASN A 82 13.81 -2.52 28.37
C ASN A 82 15.21 -1.96 28.64
N ASP A 83 16.06 -1.92 27.62
CA ASP A 83 17.41 -1.38 27.69
C ASP A 83 17.67 -0.47 26.47
N PRO A 84 17.42 0.84 26.59
CA PRO A 84 17.65 1.78 25.50
C PRO A 84 19.13 1.90 25.06
N LYS A 85 20.08 1.45 25.90
CA LYS A 85 21.51 1.49 25.63
C LYS A 85 22.03 0.17 25.05
N ASN A 86 21.16 -0.81 24.82
CA ASN A 86 21.53 -2.09 24.26
C ASN A 86 22.23 -1.95 22.90
N ASP A 87 23.52 -2.32 22.83
CA ASP A 87 24.35 -2.15 21.62
C ASP A 87 23.75 -2.88 20.41
N LEU A 88 23.30 -4.13 20.59
CA LEU A 88 22.69 -4.92 19.52
C LEU A 88 21.39 -4.28 19.02
N GLY A 89 20.57 -3.72 19.92
CA GLY A 89 19.37 -2.96 19.56
C GLY A 89 19.67 -1.74 18.69
N GLN A 90 20.75 -1.00 18.99
CA GLN A 90 21.19 0.13 18.17
C GLN A 90 21.71 -0.31 16.80
N ARG A 91 22.39 -1.47 16.70
CA ARG A 91 22.79 -2.06 15.41
C ARG A 91 21.58 -2.40 14.54
N PHE A 92 20.54 -3.02 15.12
CA PHE A 92 19.30 -3.31 14.41
C PHE A 92 18.55 -2.04 13.97
N LYS A 93 18.61 -0.96 14.74
CA LYS A 93 18.10 0.36 14.33
C LYS A 93 18.78 0.87 13.07
N GLY A 94 20.11 0.77 13.00
CA GLY A 94 20.88 1.09 11.80
C GLY A 94 20.50 0.20 10.61
N LEU A 95 20.41 -1.11 10.82
CA LEU A 95 20.03 -2.07 9.78
C LEU A 95 18.62 -1.81 9.23
N PHE A 96 17.65 -1.50 10.10
CA PHE A 96 16.30 -1.09 9.70
C PHE A 96 16.32 0.16 8.82
N ALA A 97 17.06 1.21 9.22
CA ALA A 97 17.13 2.45 8.47
C ALA A 97 17.77 2.25 7.08
N MET A 98 18.88 1.52 7.01
CA MET A 98 19.61 1.28 5.76
C MET A 98 18.83 0.38 4.80
N SER A 99 18.25 -0.71 5.29
CA SER A 99 17.42 -1.60 4.46
C SER A 99 16.15 -0.92 3.94
N ARG A 100 15.51 -0.06 4.74
CA ARG A 100 14.38 0.78 4.29
C ARG A 100 14.77 1.66 3.10
N ASP A 101 15.93 2.31 3.19
CA ASP A 101 16.37 3.29 2.19
C ASP A 101 16.91 2.59 0.93
N ALA A 102 17.65 1.48 1.08
CA ALA A 102 18.14 0.67 -0.04
C ALA A 102 17.01 0.16 -0.95
N ARG A 103 15.85 -0.17 -0.35
CA ARG A 103 14.69 -0.64 -1.12
C ARG A 103 14.08 0.40 -2.04
N LYS A 104 14.19 1.69 -1.73
CA LYS A 104 13.57 2.75 -2.54
C LYS A 104 14.10 2.74 -3.97
N LEU A 105 15.38 2.41 -4.16
CA LEU A 105 16.01 2.29 -5.48
C LEU A 105 15.36 1.19 -6.33
N TRP A 106 15.08 0.02 -5.73
CA TRP A 106 14.45 -1.11 -6.44
C TRP A 106 13.00 -0.86 -6.85
N ARG A 107 12.34 0.12 -6.22
CA ARG A 107 10.91 0.39 -6.39
C ARG A 107 10.60 1.51 -7.37
N PHE A 108 11.60 2.25 -7.86
CA PHE A 108 11.43 3.27 -8.90
C PHE A 108 10.60 2.77 -10.10
N PRO A 109 10.83 1.55 -10.63
CA PRO A 109 10.06 1.05 -11.78
C PRO A 109 8.59 0.72 -11.47
N ASN A 110 8.23 0.57 -10.19
CA ASN A 110 6.87 0.20 -9.80
C ASN A 110 5.85 1.26 -10.24
N MET A 111 6.23 2.53 -10.34
CA MET A 111 5.33 3.57 -10.87
C MET A 111 4.85 3.24 -12.30
N ALA A 112 5.76 2.78 -13.16
CA ALA A 112 5.42 2.37 -14.53
C ALA A 112 4.53 1.11 -14.54
N GLN A 113 4.73 0.21 -13.57
CA GLN A 113 3.89 -0.97 -13.40
C GLN A 113 2.46 -0.61 -12.97
N GLU A 114 2.30 0.33 -12.03
CA GLU A 114 0.98 0.79 -11.60
C GLU A 114 0.27 1.50 -12.75
N TYR A 115 0.98 2.31 -13.52
CA TYR A 115 0.44 2.97 -14.71
C TYR A 115 -0.17 1.97 -15.71
N LYS A 116 0.61 0.94 -16.09
CA LYS A 116 0.10 -0.13 -16.97
C LYS A 116 -1.11 -0.84 -16.34
N SER A 117 -1.06 -1.11 -15.03
CA SER A 117 -2.14 -1.79 -14.32
C SER A 117 -3.43 -0.97 -14.27
N ILE A 118 -3.34 0.37 -14.19
CA ILE A 118 -4.49 1.28 -14.26
C ILE A 118 -5.12 1.21 -15.64
N LEU A 119 -4.33 1.28 -16.72
CA LEU A 119 -4.84 1.18 -18.08
C LEU A 119 -5.55 -0.17 -18.31
N THR A 120 -4.90 -1.26 -17.92
CA THR A 120 -5.51 -2.61 -18.02
C THR A 120 -6.80 -2.72 -17.20
N ALA A 121 -6.88 -2.09 -16.02
CA ALA A 121 -8.11 -2.07 -15.24
C ALA A 121 -9.21 -1.25 -15.92
N LEU A 122 -8.89 -0.10 -16.52
CA LEU A 122 -9.86 0.71 -17.26
C LEU A 122 -10.43 -0.03 -18.48
N ASP A 123 -9.62 -0.87 -19.13
CA ASP A 123 -10.06 -1.70 -20.26
C ASP A 123 -10.79 -2.99 -19.83
N ASN A 124 -10.67 -3.38 -18.56
CA ASN A 124 -11.27 -4.61 -18.06
C ASN A 124 -12.77 -4.43 -17.74
N THR A 125 -13.61 -4.92 -18.64
CA THR A 125 -15.07 -4.92 -18.50
C THR A 125 -15.64 -6.23 -17.93
N LYS A 126 -14.80 -7.26 -17.71
CA LYS A 126 -15.24 -8.62 -17.39
C LYS A 126 -15.52 -8.87 -15.92
N ASP A 127 -14.77 -8.23 -15.02
CA ASP A 127 -14.87 -8.47 -13.57
C ASP A 127 -15.94 -7.61 -12.88
N GLY A 128 -16.77 -6.90 -13.67
CA GLY A 128 -17.78 -5.98 -13.19
C GLY A 128 -17.24 -4.62 -12.76
N LYS A 129 -18.11 -3.60 -12.81
CA LYS A 129 -17.73 -2.20 -12.57
C LYS A 129 -17.15 -1.95 -11.17
N VAL A 130 -17.59 -2.70 -10.15
CA VAL A 130 -17.12 -2.51 -8.77
C VAL A 130 -15.64 -2.90 -8.65
N ILE A 131 -15.25 -4.10 -9.06
CA ILE A 131 -13.84 -4.54 -9.05
C ILE A 131 -12.99 -3.64 -9.92
N GLN A 132 -13.51 -3.23 -11.07
CA GLN A 132 -12.84 -2.31 -11.98
C GLN A 132 -12.42 -1.01 -11.26
N TRP A 133 -13.38 -0.31 -10.66
CA TRP A 133 -13.11 0.95 -9.97
C TRP A 133 -12.26 0.77 -8.71
N LEU A 134 -12.49 -0.28 -7.92
CA LEU A 134 -11.64 -0.58 -6.77
C LEU A 134 -10.19 -0.82 -7.21
N THR A 135 -9.99 -1.51 -8.33
CA THR A 135 -8.65 -1.75 -8.90
C THR A 135 -8.01 -0.43 -9.32
N VAL A 136 -8.70 0.42 -10.08
CA VAL A 136 -8.20 1.74 -10.49
C VAL A 136 -7.80 2.57 -9.26
N LEU A 137 -8.65 2.64 -8.23
CA LEU A 137 -8.37 3.40 -7.01
C LEU A 137 -7.18 2.83 -6.22
N SER A 138 -7.09 1.50 -6.11
CA SER A 138 -5.96 0.85 -5.44
C SER A 138 -4.63 1.12 -6.17
N ARG A 139 -4.58 0.90 -7.49
CA ARG A 139 -3.38 1.14 -8.31
C ARG A 139 -3.00 2.61 -8.33
N ALA A 140 -3.96 3.53 -8.37
CA ALA A 140 -3.70 4.97 -8.28
C ALA A 140 -3.07 5.35 -6.93
N GLY A 141 -3.55 4.79 -5.81
CA GLY A 141 -2.94 4.96 -4.49
C GLY A 141 -1.49 4.47 -4.44
N PHE A 142 -1.21 3.29 -5.02
CA PHE A 142 0.16 2.78 -5.12
C PHE A 142 1.03 3.61 -6.08
N ALA A 143 0.50 4.08 -7.21
CA ALA A 143 1.24 4.96 -8.12
C ALA A 143 1.66 6.25 -7.41
N TRP A 144 0.75 6.85 -6.64
CA TRP A 144 1.04 8.00 -5.80
C TRP A 144 2.12 7.69 -4.77
N TYR A 145 2.04 6.52 -4.12
CA TYR A 145 3.07 6.07 -3.18
C TYR A 145 4.44 5.97 -3.86
N TRP A 146 4.57 5.24 -4.97
CA TRP A 146 5.85 5.02 -5.63
C TRP A 146 6.49 6.32 -6.16
N LEU A 147 5.68 7.23 -6.69
CA LEU A 147 6.13 8.55 -7.12
C LEU A 147 6.75 9.34 -5.95
N ASN A 148 6.03 9.43 -4.84
CA ASN A 148 6.52 10.16 -3.66
C ASN A 148 7.69 9.42 -2.99
N ASP A 149 7.70 8.07 -2.97
CA ASP A 149 8.79 7.26 -2.43
C ASP A 149 10.12 7.51 -3.18
N THR A 150 10.01 7.69 -4.50
CA THR A 150 11.10 8.09 -5.40
C THR A 150 11.57 9.51 -5.11
N ILE A 151 10.66 10.47 -4.97
CA ILE A 151 11.02 11.86 -4.62
C ILE A 151 11.77 11.89 -3.29
N VAL A 152 11.31 11.14 -2.28
CA VAL A 152 12.01 11.03 -0.98
C VAL A 152 13.42 10.49 -1.15
N TYR A 153 13.61 9.47 -2.01
CA TYR A 153 14.94 8.94 -2.30
C TYR A 153 15.85 10.01 -2.93
N LEU A 154 15.36 10.74 -3.93
CA LEU A 154 16.11 11.81 -4.59
C LEU A 154 16.42 12.99 -3.66
N CYS A 155 15.51 13.33 -2.73
CA CYS A 155 15.77 14.33 -1.71
C CYS A 155 16.89 13.88 -0.75
N LYS A 156 16.87 12.62 -0.32
CA LYS A 156 17.94 12.04 0.51
C LYS A 156 19.28 11.97 -0.22
N ALA A 157 19.26 11.78 -1.54
CA ALA A 157 20.43 11.84 -2.40
C ALA A 157 20.90 13.28 -2.69
N LYS A 158 20.23 14.30 -2.14
CA LYS A 158 20.49 15.74 -2.38
C LYS A 158 20.33 16.16 -3.85
N PHE A 159 19.61 15.37 -4.64
CA PHE A 159 19.29 15.69 -6.03
C PHE A 159 18.08 16.64 -6.14
N LEU A 160 17.12 16.50 -5.23
CA LEU A 160 15.97 17.41 -5.09
C LEU A 160 16.01 18.13 -3.74
N THR A 161 15.42 19.32 -3.68
CA THR A 161 15.44 20.21 -2.51
C THR A 161 14.15 20.21 -1.70
N PHE A 162 13.20 19.32 -2.00
CA PHE A 162 11.98 19.19 -1.20
C PHE A 162 12.28 18.64 0.20
N GLU A 163 11.40 18.97 1.16
CA GLU A 163 11.49 18.44 2.52
C GLU A 163 11.04 16.97 2.54
N PRO A 164 11.93 16.00 2.84
CA PRO A 164 11.65 14.58 2.65
C PRO A 164 10.60 14.03 3.63
N THR A 165 10.44 14.62 4.81
CA THR A 165 9.45 14.16 5.82
C THR A 165 8.03 14.40 5.33
N SER A 166 7.75 15.59 4.80
CA SER A 166 6.47 16.01 4.23
C SER A 166 6.10 15.14 3.03
N VAL A 167 7.05 14.92 2.11
CA VAL A 167 6.85 14.02 0.97
C VAL A 167 6.59 12.57 1.44
N THR A 168 7.25 12.13 2.51
CA THR A 168 7.00 10.80 3.11
C THR A 168 5.57 10.67 3.65
N LEU A 169 4.98 11.73 4.23
CA LEU A 169 3.57 11.71 4.64
C LEU A 169 2.65 11.50 3.43
N HIS A 170 2.93 12.17 2.31
CA HIS A 170 2.18 11.98 1.06
C HIS A 170 2.33 10.57 0.51
N ALA A 171 3.53 10.01 0.54
CA ALA A 171 3.79 8.63 0.14
C ALA A 171 2.92 7.67 0.98
N ASN A 172 2.96 7.78 2.30
CA ASN A 172 2.23 6.88 3.20
C ASN A 172 0.69 7.01 3.09
N ARG A 173 0.17 8.19 2.73
CA ARG A 173 -1.27 8.34 2.38
C ARG A 173 -1.65 7.52 1.15
N GLY A 174 -0.86 7.60 0.07
CA GLY A 174 -1.08 6.80 -1.13
C GLY A 174 -0.99 5.30 -0.83
N TRP A 175 0.00 4.90 -0.03
CA TRP A 175 0.18 3.50 0.37
C TRP A 175 -1.03 2.98 1.15
N PHE A 176 -1.52 3.77 2.12
CA PHE A 176 -2.71 3.42 2.89
C PHE A 176 -3.95 3.28 1.99
N ILE A 177 -4.21 4.25 1.12
CA ILE A 177 -5.32 4.21 0.15
C ILE A 177 -5.21 2.95 -0.73
N GLY A 178 -4.02 2.67 -1.25
CA GLY A 178 -3.73 1.50 -2.08
C GLY A 178 -4.06 0.18 -1.37
N ILE A 179 -3.66 0.05 -0.09
CA ILE A 179 -3.96 -1.12 0.74
C ILE A 179 -5.45 -1.24 1.01
N VAL A 180 -6.13 -0.16 1.41
CA VAL A 180 -7.57 -0.20 1.75
C VAL A 180 -8.39 -0.68 0.57
N PHE A 181 -8.23 -0.07 -0.61
CA PHE A 181 -8.93 -0.54 -1.81
C PHE A 181 -8.46 -1.93 -2.25
N GLY A 182 -7.18 -2.26 -2.04
CA GLY A 182 -6.64 -3.60 -2.28
C GLY A 182 -7.34 -4.67 -1.44
N LEU A 183 -7.55 -4.41 -0.14
CA LEU A 183 -8.27 -5.29 0.77
C LEU A 183 -9.74 -5.46 0.35
N LEU A 184 -10.41 -4.38 -0.03
CA LEU A 184 -11.79 -4.46 -0.55
C LEU A 184 -11.89 -5.37 -1.77
N ILE A 185 -10.94 -5.28 -2.72
CA ILE A 185 -10.86 -6.21 -3.86
C ILE A 185 -10.72 -7.65 -3.36
N GLN A 186 -9.83 -7.92 -2.40
CA GLN A 186 -9.64 -9.28 -1.89
C GLN A 186 -10.88 -9.84 -1.20
N PHE A 187 -11.64 -9.02 -0.48
CA PHE A 187 -12.90 -9.47 0.12
C PHE A 187 -13.98 -9.79 -0.91
N VAL A 188 -14.10 -8.99 -1.97
CA VAL A 188 -15.02 -9.29 -3.08
C VAL A 188 -14.58 -10.58 -3.78
N GLN A 189 -13.29 -10.74 -4.06
CA GLN A 189 -12.74 -11.97 -4.67
C GLN A 189 -12.94 -13.20 -3.77
N LEU A 190 -12.83 -13.05 -2.45
CA LEU A 190 -13.09 -14.15 -1.51
C LEU A 190 -14.55 -14.58 -1.55
N ARG A 191 -15.49 -13.63 -1.55
CA ARG A 191 -16.92 -13.92 -1.71
C ARG A 191 -17.17 -14.66 -3.02
N ASP A 192 -16.70 -14.12 -4.14
CA ASP A 192 -16.92 -14.71 -5.47
C ASP A 192 -16.28 -16.12 -5.58
N ASN A 193 -15.15 -16.35 -4.90
CA ASN A 193 -14.51 -17.66 -4.82
C ASN A 193 -15.35 -18.68 -4.05
N LEU A 194 -15.98 -18.28 -2.94
CA LEU A 194 -16.86 -19.14 -2.15
C LEU A 194 -18.16 -19.47 -2.92
N GLU A 195 -18.77 -18.47 -3.57
CA GLU A 195 -19.96 -18.67 -4.40
C GLU A 195 -19.71 -19.64 -5.59
N LYS A 196 -18.52 -19.55 -6.21
CA LYS A 196 -18.09 -20.48 -7.26
C LYS A 196 -17.89 -21.90 -6.75
N GLU A 197 -17.35 -22.07 -5.53
CA GLU A 197 -17.18 -23.39 -4.92
C GLU A 197 -18.54 -24.05 -4.67
N ASP A 198 -19.50 -23.31 -4.13
CA ASP A 198 -20.84 -23.83 -3.88
C ASP A 198 -21.56 -24.24 -5.17
N SER A 199 -21.34 -23.50 -6.25
CA SER A 199 -21.88 -23.81 -7.58
C SER A 199 -21.17 -25.00 -8.26
N ALA A 200 -19.88 -25.21 -7.98
CA ALA A 200 -19.07 -26.26 -8.61
C ALA A 200 -19.27 -27.66 -8.01
N LYS A 201 -19.85 -27.76 -6.79
CA LYS A 201 -20.11 -29.04 -6.09
C LYS A 201 -21.07 -29.99 -6.83
N ALA A 202 -21.75 -29.55 -7.89
CA ALA A 202 -22.75 -30.32 -8.63
C ALA A 202 -22.25 -30.92 -9.97
N GLY A 203 -20.98 -30.69 -10.37
CA GLY A 203 -20.47 -31.09 -11.69
C GLY A 203 -19.61 -32.38 -11.71
N PRO A 204 -19.49 -33.07 -12.86
CA PRO A 204 -18.63 -34.25 -13.02
C PRO A 204 -17.13 -33.95 -12.82
N ASP A 205 -16.69 -32.70 -13.03
CA ASP A 205 -15.31 -32.22 -12.79
C ASP A 205 -15.12 -31.50 -11.43
N ALA A 206 -16.06 -31.68 -10.49
CA ALA A 206 -16.09 -30.96 -9.20
C ALA A 206 -14.77 -31.03 -8.43
N SER A 207 -14.06 -32.15 -8.48
CA SER A 207 -12.79 -32.34 -7.75
C SER A 207 -11.68 -31.41 -8.26
N ALA A 208 -11.47 -31.33 -9.58
CA ALA A 208 -10.42 -30.49 -10.17
C ALA A 208 -10.74 -28.98 -10.03
N ALA A 209 -12.01 -28.61 -10.21
CA ALA A 209 -12.47 -27.24 -9.99
C ALA A 209 -12.30 -26.80 -8.53
N THR A 210 -12.60 -27.69 -7.57
CA THR A 210 -12.43 -27.42 -6.14
C THR A 210 -10.95 -27.18 -5.78
N VAL A 211 -10.03 -28.00 -6.30
CA VAL A 211 -8.59 -27.81 -6.05
C VAL A 211 -8.08 -26.46 -6.57
N ALA A 212 -8.51 -26.04 -7.76
CA ALA A 212 -8.16 -24.73 -8.30
C ALA A 212 -8.70 -23.59 -7.42
N LEU A 213 -9.97 -23.68 -7.00
CA LEU A 213 -10.60 -22.69 -6.13
C LEU A 213 -9.93 -22.59 -4.76
N LEU A 214 -9.49 -23.70 -4.17
CA LEU A 214 -8.74 -23.71 -2.91
C LEU A 214 -7.37 -23.04 -3.03
N LYS A 215 -6.68 -23.24 -4.16
CA LYS A 215 -5.41 -22.55 -4.45
C LYS A 215 -5.63 -21.04 -4.56
N ASP A 216 -6.65 -20.62 -5.29
CA ASP A 216 -7.02 -19.21 -5.43
C ASP A 216 -7.41 -18.60 -4.08
N ARG A 217 -8.19 -19.32 -3.27
CA ARG A 217 -8.57 -18.91 -1.91
C ARG A 217 -7.36 -18.69 -1.03
N THR A 218 -6.41 -19.61 -1.06
CA THR A 218 -5.16 -19.49 -0.30
C THR A 218 -4.41 -18.21 -0.72
N SER A 219 -4.33 -17.94 -2.03
CA SER A 219 -3.71 -16.71 -2.55
C SER A 219 -4.44 -15.44 -2.07
N ILE A 220 -5.79 -15.45 -2.08
CA ILE A 220 -6.62 -14.34 -1.59
C ILE A 220 -6.42 -14.11 -0.09
N LEU A 221 -6.49 -15.16 0.73
CA LEU A 221 -6.32 -15.07 2.18
C LEU A 221 -4.92 -14.56 2.55
N LEU A 222 -3.88 -15.04 1.85
CA LEU A 222 -2.51 -14.54 2.04
C LEU A 222 -2.41 -13.04 1.74
N LYS A 223 -3.07 -12.55 0.69
CA LYS A 223 -3.11 -11.11 0.37
C LYS A 223 -3.88 -10.31 1.43
N ILE A 224 -4.94 -10.86 2.00
CA ILE A 224 -5.68 -10.22 3.11
C ILE A 224 -4.78 -10.10 4.33
N VAL A 225 -4.12 -11.19 4.74
CA VAL A 225 -3.19 -11.20 5.89
C VAL A 225 -2.03 -10.23 5.66
N ALA A 226 -1.42 -10.24 4.47
CA ALA A 226 -0.36 -9.31 4.13
C ALA A 226 -0.83 -7.84 4.15
N GLY A 227 -2.05 -7.58 3.67
CA GLY A 227 -2.66 -6.25 3.69
C GLY A 227 -2.88 -5.74 5.11
N PHE A 228 -3.40 -6.57 6.02
CA PHE A 228 -3.53 -6.21 7.44
C PHE A 228 -2.19 -6.08 8.15
N GLY A 229 -1.15 -6.81 7.73
CA GLY A 229 0.21 -6.63 8.24
C GLY A 229 0.81 -5.26 7.87
N ASP A 230 0.54 -4.77 6.66
CA ASP A 230 1.05 -3.49 6.17
C ASP A 230 0.17 -2.28 6.58
N LEU A 231 -1.13 -2.48 6.83
CA LEU A 231 -2.08 -1.40 7.09
C LEU A 231 -1.71 -0.52 8.30
N PRO A 232 -1.33 -1.06 9.48
CA PRO A 232 -0.84 -0.26 10.61
C PRO A 232 0.40 0.55 10.26
N VAL A 233 1.29 -0.02 9.44
CA VAL A 233 2.53 0.65 9.02
C VAL A 233 2.22 1.86 8.15
N ALA A 234 1.34 1.69 7.16
CA ALA A 234 0.92 2.79 6.30
C ALA A 234 0.19 3.87 7.11
N ALA A 235 -0.76 3.48 7.96
CA ALA A 235 -1.55 4.41 8.79
C ALA A 235 -0.68 5.23 9.76
N ASN A 236 0.24 4.57 10.48
CA ASN A 236 1.20 5.28 11.34
C ASN A 236 2.11 6.22 10.52
N GLY A 237 2.51 5.80 9.32
CA GLY A 237 3.46 6.52 8.47
C GLY A 237 3.00 7.93 8.04
N PHE A 238 1.71 8.25 8.14
CA PHE A 238 1.20 9.61 7.94
C PHE A 238 0.41 10.17 9.12
N ASN A 239 0.60 9.60 10.31
CA ASN A 239 -0.04 10.02 11.56
C ASN A 239 -1.57 9.88 11.60
N LEU A 240 -2.14 8.95 10.83
CA LEU A 240 -3.59 8.71 10.87
C LEU A 240 -4.03 8.22 12.25
N THR A 241 -3.33 7.23 12.79
CA THR A 241 -3.61 6.61 14.08
C THR A 241 -3.54 7.65 15.21
N GLN A 242 -2.51 8.50 15.22
CA GLN A 242 -2.44 9.60 16.18
C GLN A 242 -3.61 10.58 16.03
N SER A 243 -3.97 10.92 14.78
CA SER A 243 -5.00 11.93 14.50
C SER A 243 -6.41 11.44 14.83
N VAL A 244 -6.67 10.13 14.67
CA VAL A 244 -8.01 9.54 14.82
C VAL A 244 -8.17 8.86 16.18
N LEU A 245 -7.15 8.16 16.66
CA LEU A 245 -7.20 7.33 17.87
C LEU A 245 -6.43 7.94 19.04
N GLY A 246 -5.60 8.97 18.82
CA GLY A 246 -4.80 9.61 19.86
C GLY A 246 -3.52 8.85 20.24
N TRP A 247 -3.19 7.76 19.55
CA TRP A 247 -2.00 6.95 19.81
C TRP A 247 -1.40 6.38 18.51
N GLN A 248 -0.16 5.90 18.59
CA GLN A 248 0.58 5.28 17.48
C GLN A 248 0.96 3.85 17.84
N PHE A 249 0.88 2.94 16.87
CA PHE A 249 1.45 1.59 17.05
C PHE A 249 2.96 1.68 17.35
N ASN A 250 3.43 0.87 18.30
CA ASN A 250 4.86 0.77 18.59
C ASN A 250 5.62 0.03 17.48
N ASP A 251 6.95 0.16 17.45
CA ASP A 251 7.80 -0.47 16.45
C ASP A 251 7.73 -2.01 16.43
N GLY A 252 7.34 -2.65 17.53
CA GLY A 252 7.14 -4.10 17.60
C GLY A 252 5.97 -4.55 16.74
N VAL A 253 4.79 -3.92 16.90
CA VAL A 253 3.61 -4.23 16.08
C VAL A 253 3.88 -3.94 14.60
N LEU A 254 4.50 -2.80 14.31
CA LEU A 254 4.82 -2.39 12.94
C LEU A 254 5.88 -3.31 12.30
N GLY A 255 6.87 -3.74 13.08
CA GLY A 255 7.89 -4.69 12.69
C GLY A 255 7.30 -6.07 12.40
N ALA A 256 6.47 -6.60 13.30
CA ALA A 256 5.83 -7.90 13.12
C ALA A 256 4.90 -7.92 11.90
N GLY A 257 4.00 -6.93 11.77
CA GLY A 257 3.06 -6.85 10.64
C GLY A 257 3.78 -6.75 9.29
N GLY A 258 4.78 -5.87 9.20
CA GLY A 258 5.57 -5.71 7.97
C GLY A 258 6.48 -6.90 7.65
N LEU A 259 6.90 -7.68 8.66
CA LEU A 259 7.67 -8.91 8.45
C LEU A 259 6.77 -10.02 7.93
N ILE A 260 5.60 -10.22 8.52
CA ILE A 260 4.61 -11.21 8.05
C ILE A 260 4.25 -10.94 6.60
N SER A 261 3.94 -9.70 6.24
CA SER A 261 3.61 -9.33 4.86
C SER A 261 4.78 -9.54 3.90
N ALA A 262 6.03 -9.34 4.35
CA ALA A 262 7.23 -9.60 3.56
C ALA A 262 7.45 -11.08 3.28
N LEU A 263 7.28 -11.92 4.30
CA LEU A 263 7.43 -13.38 4.19
C LEU A 263 6.36 -13.97 3.26
N ILE A 264 5.12 -13.50 3.37
CA ILE A 264 4.05 -13.88 2.44
C ILE A 264 4.42 -13.51 1.00
N ALA A 265 4.93 -12.28 0.79
CA ALA A 265 5.32 -11.83 -0.54
C ALA A 265 6.52 -12.62 -1.12
N ALA A 266 7.43 -13.10 -0.26
CA ALA A 266 8.52 -13.98 -0.67
C ALA A 266 8.02 -15.39 -1.01
N TYR A 267 7.10 -15.93 -0.20
CA TYR A 267 6.47 -17.23 -0.45
C TYR A 267 5.71 -17.26 -1.79
N GLN A 268 5.01 -16.18 -2.14
CA GLN A 268 4.28 -16.08 -3.41
C GLN A 268 5.17 -15.96 -4.67
N LEU A 269 6.50 -15.84 -4.50
CA LEU A 269 7.46 -15.84 -5.61
C LEU A 269 8.05 -17.23 -5.89
N LEU A 270 7.86 -18.20 -4.99
CA LEU A 270 8.29 -19.59 -5.12
C LEU A 270 7.22 -20.42 -5.85
#